data_AF-A0A1V2QRN7-F1
#
_entry.id   AF-A0A1V2QRN7-F1
#
_cell.length_a   1.000
_cell.length_b   1.000
_cell.length_c   1.000
_cell.angle_alpha   90.00
_cell.angle_beta   90.00
_cell.angle_gamma   90.00
#
_symmetry.space_group_name_H-M   'P 1'
#
loop_
_entity.id
_entity.type
_entity.pdbx_description
1 polymer ?
#
loop_
_entity_poly.entity_id
_entity_poly.type
_entity_poly.pdbx_seq_one_letter_code
_entity_poly.pdbx_strand_id
1 'polypeptide(L)' 'MSLLDDVAERDGWRCWVCDEPVDPDMSVNDPRGPSVDSRTADRKAKVAERLAHRGCNTRKGAVKVVIAWPDRLHVVEPA' A
#
# COMPACT_ATOMS: atom_id res chain seq x y z
N MET A 1 -12.08 0.52 -18.75
CA MET A 1 -11.53 0.37 -17.40
C MET A 1 -10.05 0.11 -17.55
N SER A 2 -9.21 0.95 -16.94
CA SER A 2 -7.76 0.74 -16.96
C SER A 2 -7.36 -0.27 -15.89
N LEU A 3 -6.16 -0.86 -15.99
CA LEU A 3 -5.61 -1.74 -14.95
C LEU A 3 -5.60 -1.04 -13.57
N LEU A 4 -5.33 0.27 -13.57
CA LEU A 4 -5.34 1.06 -12.35
C LEU A 4 -6.73 1.10 -11.72
N ASP A 5 -7.77 1.33 -12.52
CA ASP A 5 -9.15 1.40 -12.04
C ASP A 5 -9.58 0.05 -11.45
N ASP A 6 -9.30 -1.06 -12.14
CA ASP A 6 -9.66 -2.40 -11.67
C ASP A 6 -9.01 -2.73 -10.31
N VAL A 7 -7.73 -2.38 -10.16
CA VAL A 7 -6.98 -2.57 -8.91
C VAL A 7 -7.48 -1.62 -7.83
N ALA A 8 -7.79 -0.37 -8.18
CA ALA A 8 -8.23 0.63 -7.24
C ALA A 8 -9.64 0.35 -6.70
N GLU A 9 -10.57 -0.08 -7.55
CA GLU A 9 -11.90 -0.52 -7.15
C GLU A 9 -11.82 -1.71 -6.19
N ARG A 10 -10.99 -2.71 -6.52
CA ARG A 10 -10.80 -3.90 -5.67
C ARG A 10 -10.20 -3.54 -4.31
N ASP A 11 -9.30 -2.57 -4.26
CA ASP A 11 -8.64 -2.11 -3.03
C ASP A 11 -9.41 -0.95 -2.35
N GLY A 12 -10.61 -0.61 -2.83
CA GLY A 12 -11.49 0.39 -2.23
C GLY A 12 -10.92 1.82 -2.23
N TRP A 13 -10.09 2.16 -3.22
CA TRP A 13 -9.38 3.44 -3.31
C TRP A 13 -8.53 3.78 -2.07
N ARG A 14 -8.01 2.76 -1.38
CA ARG A 14 -7.10 2.95 -0.23
C ARG A 14 -5.70 2.45 -0.55
N CYS A 15 -4.71 3.28 -0.24
CA CYS A 15 -3.31 2.96 -0.42
C CYS A 15 -2.94 1.81 0.54
N TRP A 16 -2.52 0.65 0.02
CA TRP A 16 -2.22 -0.49 0.88
C TRP A 16 -0.97 -0.27 1.78
N VAL A 17 -0.16 0.77 1.50
CA VAL A 17 1.06 1.09 2.24
C VAL A 17 0.79 1.95 3.48
N CYS A 18 0.10 3.08 3.31
CA CYS A 18 -0.18 4.02 4.40
C CYS A 18 -1.63 3.97 4.88
N ASP A 19 -2.49 3.18 4.25
CA ASP A 19 -3.91 3.03 4.55
C ASP A 19 -4.76 4.30 4.29
N GLU A 20 -4.19 5.36 3.72
CA GLU A 20 -4.92 6.59 3.40
C GLU A 20 -5.68 6.49 2.06
N PRO A 21 -6.77 7.26 1.86
CA PRO A 21 -7.47 7.35 0.58
C PRO A 21 -6.55 7.83 -0.56
N VAL A 22 -6.78 7.29 -1.75
CA VAL A 22 -6.16 7.73 -3.00
C VAL A 22 -7.19 8.47 -3.83
N ASP A 23 -6.83 9.66 -4.30
CA ASP A 23 -7.69 10.48 -5.16
C ASP A 23 -7.58 9.99 -6.62
N PRO A 24 -8.67 9.56 -7.27
CA PRO A 24 -8.69 9.10 -8.66
C PRO A 24 -8.32 10.19 -9.67
N ASP A 25 -8.66 11.45 -9.36
CA ASP A 25 -8.50 12.58 -10.28
C ASP A 25 -7.13 13.26 -10.13
N MET A 26 -6.37 12.87 -9.10
CA MET A 26 -5.05 13.41 -8.86
C MET A 26 -4.05 12.90 -9.90
N SER A 27 -3.18 13.80 -10.36
CA SER A 27 -2.17 13.46 -11.37
C SER A 27 -1.32 12.27 -10.93
N VAL A 28 -1.13 11.30 -11.82
CA VAL A 28 -0.20 10.17 -11.62
C VAL A 28 1.26 10.61 -11.48
N ASN A 29 1.59 11.88 -11.70
CA ASN A 29 2.93 12.44 -11.44
C ASN A 29 3.04 13.05 -10.03
N ASP A 30 1.92 13.27 -9.35
CA ASP A 30 1.89 13.73 -7.97
C ASP A 30 2.27 12.59 -7.01
N PRO A 31 3.07 12.83 -5.96
CA PRO A 31 3.35 11.83 -4.94
C PRO A 31 2.11 11.21 -4.28
N ARG A 32 1.00 11.95 -4.18
CA ARG A 32 -0.30 11.49 -3.68
C ARG A 32 -1.22 10.97 -4.80
N GLY A 33 -0.76 10.99 -6.04
CA GLY A 33 -1.47 10.39 -7.17
C GLY A 33 -1.50 8.86 -7.11
N PRO A 34 -2.41 8.23 -7.86
CA PRO A 34 -2.59 6.79 -7.88
C PRO A 34 -1.48 6.07 -8.63
N SER A 35 -1.13 4.86 -8.19
CA SER A 35 -0.19 3.97 -8.88
C SER A 35 -0.47 2.50 -8.58
N VAL A 36 -0.11 1.61 -9.52
CA VAL A 36 -0.17 0.15 -9.33
C VAL A 36 1.17 -0.34 -8.82
N ASP A 37 1.15 -1.03 -7.68
CA ASP A 37 2.31 -1.72 -7.11
C ASP A 37 2.29 -3.19 -7.53
N SER A 38 3.14 -3.52 -8.50
CA SER A 38 3.43 -4.89 -8.91
C SER A 38 4.66 -5.40 -8.16
N ARG A 39 4.45 -6.08 -7.03
CA ARG A 39 5.55 -6.76 -6.32
C ARG A 39 6.16 -7.83 -7.21
N THR A 40 7.41 -7.61 -7.63
CA THR A 40 8.31 -8.67 -8.11
C THR A 40 8.84 -9.49 -6.94
N ALA A 41 7.95 -10.15 -6.18
CA ALA A 41 8.40 -11.38 -5.52
C ALA A 41 8.68 -12.39 -6.65
N ASP A 42 9.75 -13.18 -6.52
CA ASP A 42 10.22 -14.21 -7.45
C ASP A 42 9.28 -14.51 -8.62
N ARG A 43 9.78 -14.47 -9.87
CA ARG A 43 9.02 -14.64 -11.14
C ARG A 43 8.01 -15.82 -11.20
N LYS A 44 8.01 -16.71 -10.20
CA LYS A 44 7.11 -17.84 -10.01
C LYS A 44 5.90 -17.57 -9.10
N ALA A 45 5.94 -16.55 -8.24
CA ALA A 45 4.83 -16.18 -7.34
C ALA A 45 3.94 -15.14 -8.02
N LYS A 46 2.68 -15.48 -8.28
CA LYS A 46 1.66 -14.51 -8.68
C LYS A 46 1.26 -13.68 -7.46
N VAL A 47 2.04 -12.64 -7.14
CA VAL A 47 1.62 -11.66 -6.15
C VAL A 47 0.63 -10.72 -6.82
N ALA A 48 -0.55 -10.58 -6.20
CA ALA A 48 -1.56 -9.65 -6.69
C ALA A 48 -1.02 -8.22 -6.67
N GLU A 49 -1.17 -7.51 -7.78
CA GLU A 49 -0.97 -6.06 -7.88
C GLU A 49 -1.84 -5.35 -6.85
N ARG A 50 -1.40 -4.22 -6.27
CA ARG A 50 -2.14 -3.48 -5.24
C ARG A 50 -2.11 -1.97 -5.50
N LEU A 51 -3.10 -1.22 -5.01
CA LEU A 51 -3.16 0.24 -5.14
C LEU A 51 -2.25 0.93 -4.12
N ALA A 52 -1.36 1.81 -4.57
CA ALA A 52 -0.57 2.67 -3.69
C ALA A 52 -0.45 4.09 -4.24
N HIS A 53 -0.27 5.08 -3.37
CA HIS A 53 0.19 6.39 -3.80
C HIS A 53 1.55 6.26 -4.49
N ARG A 54 1.80 7.07 -5.52
CA ARG A 54 3.08 7.05 -6.25
C ARG A 54 4.29 7.22 -5.34
N GLY A 55 4.19 8.12 -4.36
CA GLY A 55 5.25 8.37 -3.37
C GLY A 55 5.48 7.17 -2.45
N CYS A 56 4.40 6.53 -1.97
CA CYS A 56 4.47 5.33 -1.15
C CYS A 56 5.08 4.16 -1.91
N ASN A 57 4.65 3.94 -3.15
CA ASN A 57 5.14 2.88 -4.01
C ASN A 57 6.65 3.05 -4.31
N THR A 58 7.07 4.28 -4.64
CA THR A 58 8.48 4.58 -4.96
C THR A 58 9.42 4.42 -3.76
N ARG A 59 8.95 4.72 -2.54
CA ARG A 59 9.75 4.62 -1.30
C ARG A 59 9.61 3.28 -0.59
N LYS A 60 8.84 2.36 -1.16
CA LYS A 60 8.63 1.02 -0.60
C LYS A 60 9.96 0.28 -0.47
N GLY A 61 10.26 -0.20 0.73
CA GLY A 61 11.53 -0.86 1.04
C GLY A 61 12.67 0.10 1.41
N ALA A 62 12.58 1.39 1.07
CA ALA A 62 13.52 2.41 1.56
C ALA A 62 13.22 2.82 3.01
N VAL A 63 11.96 2.68 3.44
CA VAL A 63 11.54 2.91 4.82
C VAL A 63 11.46 1.56 5.54
N LYS A 64 12.26 1.39 6.61
CA LYS A 64 12.15 0.22 7.49
C LYS A 64 10.79 0.27 8.17
N VAL A 65 9.97 -0.76 7.96
CA VAL A 65 8.71 -0.91 8.71
C VAL A 65 9.08 -1.15 10.17
N VAL A 66 8.77 -0.17 11.02
CA VAL A 66 8.96 -0.25 12.47
C VAL A 66 7.58 -0.25 13.10
N ILE A 67 7.22 -1.35 13.76
CA ILE A 67 6.08 -1.38 14.67
C ILE A 67 6.59 -0.83 15.99
N ALA A 68 6.25 0.42 16.30
CA ALA A 68 6.58 1.01 17.59
C ALA A 68 5.73 0.33 18.67
N TRP A 69 6.38 -0.44 19.53
CA TRP A 69 5.73 -0.97 20.72
C TRP A 69 5.53 0.17 21.71
N PRO A 70 4.36 0.27 22.36
CA PRO A 70 4.18 1.23 23.45
C PRO A 70 5.13 0.89 24.59
N ASP A 71 5.64 1.90 25.30
CA ASP A 71 6.56 1.72 26.44
C ASP A 71 5.96 0.86 27.57
N ARG A 72 4.62 0.77 27.61
CA ARG A 72 3.87 -0.08 28.52
C ARG A 72 3.12 -1.15 27.73
N LEU A 73 3.59 -2.37 27.84
CA LEU A 73 2.92 -3.55 27.27
C LEU A 73 1.92 -4.09 28.29
N HIS A 74 0.71 -4.38 27.83
CA HIS A 74 -0.29 -5.12 28.61
C HIS A 74 -0.20 -6.60 28.24
N VAL A 75 0.14 -7.45 29.20
CA VAL A 75 0.11 -8.90 29.05
C VAL A 75 -1.15 -9.41 29.75
N VAL A 76 -2.00 -10.14 29.03
CA VAL A 76 -3.20 -10.79 29.56
C VAL A 76 -3.07 -12.29 29.38
N GLU A 77 -3.50 -13.05 30.39
CA GLU A 77 -3.60 -14.50 30.25
C GLU A 77 -4.79 -14.84 29.32
N PRO A 78 -4.63 -15.76 28.36
CA PRO A 78 -5.75 -16.23 27.55
C PRO A 78 -6.75 -16.99 28.42
N ALA A 79 -8.04 -16.80 28.13
CA ALA A 79 -9.17 -17.46 28.79
C ALA A 79 -9.30 -18.95 28.42
#